data_AF-A0A9W8ND49-F1
#
_entry.id   AF-A0A9W8ND49-F1
#
_cell.length_a   1.000
_cell.length_b   1.000
_cell.length_c   1.000
_cell.angle_alpha   90.00
_cell.angle_beta   90.00
_cell.angle_gamma   90.00
#
_symmetry.space_group_name_H-M   'P 1'
#
loop_
_entity.id
_entity.type
_entity.pdbx_description
1 polymer ?
#
loop_
_entity_poly.entity_id
_entity_poly.type
_entity_poly.pdbx_seq_one_letter_code
_entity_poly.pdbx_strand_id
1 'polypeptide(L)'
;MDAMVDIPQDTLVAAVDRLENSFASRFANWDQLNLPSAAHYFQQSYVEAIRTLRRISEEQWKENSDPVLKLHLELLFKRTVALLPLSIEYAKEARNNLRPVHKALLSNVQELGERHDVTGTNGLAIHIIRMYKQLDDIWPPAREAWVDSGLDLKPDAEFDNIYEDFCLLYREQRHSQGDHERYARQSSRLLVKALEALHLPESQLDLDDSFFKNETRPTYVSFPCNSKEFLYGIGKRPGILSVKARLGGPLTADQQSSLESAAKMSNQKSLPKHPRNPGVGKDYKMDQSNAIADFQDALHDSEALNPGHRHIARPGAELITPTWGIRKEILIPYRQELEAIAERIYKEFKMPVDQAQLPKSPDQRVNWIQPIAEEIKNTRASINHHMKYDNTSNKAKSLRLAAYKLKLLRAVFMIGLFSGIPRALPPNVQNALGARLDDWILHEQAWVAGDRHIMAHGEMDKKVLDELQQDIAGREANIARWTEMKDQMTGDSVTSQRVDGSHDSGIDVVSPPEVPEDTDPVLDDDTIRSATILLKSVLRPTIPDAGDYVLDVREERRRRRWYEKVALARLTGDSAPQWTCKRVVDPFTAGGPPQWEHLPRQGYWECLQFMWIMTHWRFYQLRELEL
;
A
#
# COMPACT_ATOMS: atom_id res chain seq x y z
N MET A 1 -0.33 -8.52 -37.42
CA MET A 1 -0.87 -7.42 -38.24
C MET A 1 -2.27 -7.83 -38.64
N ASP A 2 -3.23 -7.61 -37.74
CA ASP A 2 -4.64 -7.71 -38.13
C ASP A 2 -5.06 -6.39 -38.77
N ALA A 3 -5.90 -6.47 -39.80
CA ALA A 3 -6.39 -5.28 -40.49
C ALA A 3 -7.33 -4.52 -39.55
N MET A 4 -6.93 -3.29 -39.16
CA MET A 4 -7.83 -2.38 -38.46
C MET A 4 -8.98 -2.03 -39.40
N VAL A 5 -10.17 -2.52 -39.06
CA VAL A 5 -11.42 -2.13 -39.72
C VAL A 5 -11.79 -0.74 -39.21
N ASP A 6 -11.86 0.26 -40.09
CA ASP A 6 -12.44 1.56 -39.74
C ASP A 6 -13.90 1.35 -39.32
N ILE A 7 -14.22 1.72 -38.07
CA ILE A 7 -15.55 1.54 -37.50
C ILE A 7 -16.43 2.70 -38.00
N PRO A 8 -17.54 2.44 -38.72
CA PRO A 8 -18.41 3.51 -39.20
C PRO A 8 -19.00 4.31 -38.04
N GLN A 9 -18.96 5.65 -38.11
CA GLN A 9 -19.44 6.57 -37.08
C GLN A 9 -20.88 6.24 -36.60
N ASP A 10 -21.76 5.86 -37.52
CA ASP A 10 -23.15 5.45 -37.23
C ASP A 10 -23.24 4.29 -36.23
N THR A 11 -22.23 3.41 -36.20
CA THR A 11 -22.13 2.28 -35.27
C THR A 11 -21.90 2.75 -33.83
N LEU A 12 -21.12 3.82 -33.64
CA LEU A 12 -20.86 4.42 -32.33
C LEU A 12 -22.08 5.22 -31.85
N VAL A 13 -22.73 5.98 -32.73
CA VAL A 13 -23.98 6.70 -32.40
C VAL A 13 -25.04 5.72 -31.93
N ALA A 14 -25.31 4.67 -32.72
CA ALA A 14 -26.29 3.64 -32.36
C ALA A 14 -25.93 2.87 -31.06
N ALA A 15 -24.64 2.74 -30.73
CA ALA A 15 -24.23 2.14 -29.46
C ALA A 15 -24.53 3.05 -28.27
N VAL A 16 -24.20 4.35 -28.36
CA VAL A 16 -24.53 5.34 -27.31
C VAL A 16 -26.05 5.45 -27.12
N ASP A 17 -26.82 5.48 -28.20
CA ASP A 17 -28.29 5.56 -28.13
C ASP A 17 -28.90 4.30 -27.46
N ARG A 18 -28.39 3.09 -27.76
CA ARG A 18 -28.81 1.86 -27.05
C ARG A 18 -28.45 1.88 -25.58
N LEU A 19 -27.27 2.39 -25.23
CA LEU A 19 -26.83 2.52 -23.85
C LEU A 19 -27.72 3.49 -23.08
N GLU A 20 -27.95 4.70 -23.61
CA GLU A 20 -28.86 5.69 -23.00
C GLU A 20 -30.25 5.11 -22.75
N ASN A 21 -30.82 4.36 -23.71
CA ASN A 21 -32.11 3.67 -23.51
C ASN A 21 -32.04 2.56 -22.43
N SER A 22 -30.94 1.81 -22.35
CA SER A 22 -30.73 0.77 -21.32
C SER A 22 -30.67 1.38 -19.92
N PHE A 23 -29.95 2.50 -19.76
CA PHE A 23 -29.87 3.24 -18.50
C PHE A 23 -31.19 3.94 -18.13
N ALA A 24 -31.86 4.59 -19.09
CA ALA A 24 -33.13 5.28 -18.87
C ALA A 24 -34.27 4.33 -18.48
N SER A 25 -34.31 3.12 -19.09
CA SER A 25 -35.26 2.06 -18.72
C SER A 25 -34.88 1.33 -17.42
N ARG A 26 -33.76 1.70 -16.78
CA ARG A 26 -33.19 1.04 -15.59
C ARG A 26 -33.06 -0.48 -15.75
N PHE A 27 -32.72 -0.93 -16.96
CA PHE A 27 -32.57 -2.34 -17.33
C PHE A 27 -33.84 -3.19 -17.15
N ALA A 28 -35.04 -2.57 -17.19
CA ALA A 28 -36.31 -3.26 -16.95
C ALA A 28 -36.62 -4.35 -18.00
N ASN A 29 -36.23 -4.14 -19.27
CA ASN A 29 -36.52 -5.03 -20.40
C ASN A 29 -35.54 -6.22 -20.53
N TRP A 30 -34.97 -6.68 -19.42
CA TRP A 30 -33.96 -7.76 -19.40
C TRP A 30 -34.53 -9.11 -19.87
N ASP A 31 -35.83 -9.31 -19.65
CA ASP A 31 -36.61 -10.49 -20.04
C ASP A 31 -36.75 -10.59 -21.56
N GLN A 32 -37.05 -9.46 -22.23
CA GLN A 32 -37.13 -9.34 -23.69
C GLN A 32 -35.80 -9.65 -24.40
N LEU A 33 -34.68 -9.48 -23.68
CA LEU A 33 -33.33 -9.80 -24.14
C LEU A 33 -32.88 -11.22 -23.79
N ASN A 34 -33.76 -12.05 -23.22
CA ASN A 34 -33.47 -13.41 -22.73
C ASN A 34 -32.31 -13.47 -21.71
N LEU A 35 -32.14 -12.42 -20.90
CA LEU A 35 -31.09 -12.38 -19.88
C LEU A 35 -31.59 -13.00 -18.56
N PRO A 36 -30.71 -13.49 -17.67
CA PRO A 36 -31.18 -14.13 -16.42
C PRO A 36 -31.76 -13.16 -15.38
N SER A 37 -31.38 -11.87 -15.43
CA SER A 37 -31.92 -10.82 -14.55
C SER A 37 -31.52 -9.42 -15.01
N ALA A 38 -32.17 -8.39 -14.45
CA ALA A 38 -31.77 -6.98 -14.61
C ALA A 38 -30.29 -6.71 -14.21
N ALA A 39 -29.71 -7.51 -13.32
CA ALA A 39 -28.29 -7.40 -12.96
C ALA A 39 -27.36 -7.85 -14.10
N HIS A 40 -27.75 -8.87 -14.87
CA HIS A 40 -27.02 -9.30 -16.07
C HIS A 40 -27.14 -8.26 -17.19
N TYR A 41 -28.33 -7.68 -17.39
CA TYR A 41 -28.50 -6.60 -18.38
C TYR A 41 -27.70 -5.34 -18.00
N PHE A 42 -27.68 -4.98 -16.71
CA PHE A 42 -26.78 -3.93 -16.21
C PHE A 42 -25.31 -4.25 -16.48
N GLN A 43 -24.84 -5.45 -16.15
CA GLN A 43 -23.44 -5.84 -16.36
C GLN A 43 -23.04 -5.79 -17.85
N GLN A 44 -23.89 -6.28 -18.75
CA GLN A 44 -23.65 -6.20 -20.18
C GLN A 44 -23.63 -4.75 -20.70
N SER A 45 -24.59 -3.92 -20.27
CA SER A 45 -24.64 -2.50 -20.63
C SER A 45 -23.41 -1.73 -20.11
N TYR A 46 -22.93 -2.08 -18.92
CA TYR A 46 -21.74 -1.49 -18.32
C TYR A 46 -20.47 -1.85 -19.12
N VAL A 47 -20.34 -3.10 -19.58
CA VAL A 47 -19.29 -3.53 -20.52
C VAL A 47 -19.38 -2.81 -21.85
N GLU A 48 -20.57 -2.71 -22.45
CA GLU A 48 -20.75 -2.00 -23.71
C GLU A 48 -20.40 -0.51 -23.57
N ALA A 49 -20.70 0.13 -22.44
CA ALA A 49 -20.28 1.50 -22.14
C ALA A 49 -18.74 1.64 -22.06
N ILE A 50 -18.06 0.75 -21.33
CA ILE A 50 -16.58 0.75 -21.25
C ILE A 50 -15.95 0.54 -22.63
N ARG A 51 -16.45 -0.42 -23.41
CA ARG A 51 -15.95 -0.71 -24.77
C ARG A 51 -16.24 0.43 -25.74
N THR A 52 -17.40 1.09 -25.63
CA THR A 52 -17.77 2.27 -26.43
C THR A 52 -16.85 3.44 -26.11
N LEU A 53 -16.62 3.73 -24.83
CA LEU A 53 -15.64 4.73 -24.39
C LEU A 53 -14.22 4.43 -24.90
N ARG A 54 -13.83 3.15 -25.00
CA ARG A 54 -12.49 2.77 -25.49
C ARG A 54 -12.38 3.08 -26.98
N ARG A 55 -13.33 2.60 -27.78
CA ARG A 55 -13.38 2.84 -29.24
C ARG A 55 -13.40 4.33 -29.58
N ILE A 56 -14.21 5.13 -28.88
CA ILE A 56 -14.26 6.59 -29.09
C ILE A 56 -12.89 7.22 -28.85
N SER A 57 -12.17 6.78 -27.82
CA SER A 57 -10.82 7.29 -27.50
C SER A 57 -9.80 6.85 -28.54
N GLU A 58 -9.79 5.58 -28.92
CA GLU A 58 -8.90 5.03 -29.96
C GLU A 58 -9.07 5.78 -31.31
N GLU A 59 -10.31 6.09 -31.70
CA GLU A 59 -10.59 6.89 -32.90
C GLU A 59 -10.14 8.36 -32.76
N GLN A 60 -10.31 8.99 -31.60
CA GLN A 60 -9.83 10.37 -31.35
C GLN A 60 -8.30 10.51 -31.43
N TRP A 61 -7.57 9.45 -31.06
CA TRP A 61 -6.10 9.46 -31.01
C TRP A 61 -5.44 9.15 -32.36
N LYS A 62 -6.21 8.77 -33.41
CA LYS A 62 -5.69 8.64 -34.78
C LYS A 62 -5.17 9.99 -35.29
N GLU A 63 -3.91 10.07 -35.71
CA GLU A 63 -3.24 11.33 -36.09
C GLU A 63 -3.99 12.11 -37.21
N ASN A 64 -4.58 11.39 -38.16
CA ASN A 64 -5.28 11.96 -39.34
C ASN A 64 -6.80 12.12 -39.15
N SER A 65 -7.33 12.08 -37.93
CA SER A 65 -8.77 12.18 -37.70
C SER A 65 -9.32 13.59 -38.00
N ASP A 66 -10.37 13.64 -38.84
CA ASP A 66 -11.06 14.85 -39.29
C ASP A 66 -11.50 15.72 -38.09
N PRO A 67 -11.22 17.04 -38.05
CA PRO A 67 -11.71 17.95 -37.02
C PRO A 67 -13.22 17.88 -36.76
N VAL A 68 -14.04 17.63 -37.79
CA VAL A 68 -15.50 17.47 -37.65
C VAL A 68 -15.81 16.15 -36.94
N LEU A 69 -15.12 15.06 -37.30
CA LEU A 69 -15.26 13.77 -36.63
C LEU A 69 -14.81 13.85 -35.16
N LYS A 70 -13.69 14.54 -34.86
CA LYS A 70 -13.21 14.77 -33.48
C LYS A 70 -14.28 15.41 -32.60
N LEU A 71 -14.96 16.44 -33.09
CA LEU A 71 -16.03 17.12 -32.35
C LEU A 71 -17.23 16.19 -32.07
N HIS A 72 -17.60 15.35 -33.03
CA HIS A 72 -18.65 14.34 -32.83
C HIS A 72 -18.23 13.25 -31.83
N LEU A 73 -16.99 12.77 -31.92
CA LEU A 73 -16.43 11.81 -30.96
C LEU A 73 -16.36 12.40 -29.54
N GLU A 74 -16.00 13.67 -29.37
CA GLU A 74 -16.05 14.35 -28.06
C GLU A 74 -17.48 14.40 -27.48
N LEU A 75 -18.48 14.64 -28.33
CA LEU A 75 -19.88 14.64 -27.91
C LEU A 75 -20.34 13.24 -27.48
N LEU A 76 -20.01 12.20 -28.27
CA LEU A 76 -20.31 10.82 -27.91
C LEU A 76 -19.57 10.37 -26.64
N PHE A 77 -18.32 10.81 -26.45
CA PHE A 77 -17.55 10.55 -25.23
C PHE A 77 -18.25 11.17 -24.01
N LYS A 78 -18.63 12.46 -24.09
CA LYS A 78 -19.36 13.16 -23.01
C LYS A 78 -20.70 12.50 -22.69
N ARG A 79 -21.49 12.13 -23.71
CA ARG A 79 -22.75 11.36 -23.55
C ARG A 79 -22.49 10.04 -22.80
N THR A 80 -21.50 9.26 -23.23
CA THR A 80 -21.20 7.96 -22.62
C THR A 80 -20.64 8.11 -21.19
N VAL A 81 -19.82 9.12 -20.90
CA VAL A 81 -19.37 9.43 -19.53
C VAL A 81 -20.55 9.82 -18.62
N ALA A 82 -21.57 10.51 -19.13
CA ALA A 82 -22.77 10.87 -18.36
C ALA A 82 -23.60 9.65 -17.90
N LEU A 83 -23.39 8.47 -18.49
CA LEU A 83 -24.00 7.21 -18.03
C LEU A 83 -23.29 6.61 -16.81
N LEU A 84 -22.03 6.98 -16.57
CA LEU A 84 -21.24 6.42 -15.47
C LEU A 84 -21.81 6.76 -14.08
N PRO A 85 -22.23 8.01 -13.78
CA PRO A 85 -22.99 8.31 -12.56
C PRO A 85 -24.26 7.46 -12.38
N LEU A 86 -25.04 7.27 -13.46
CA LEU A 86 -26.27 6.45 -13.42
C LEU A 86 -25.95 4.98 -13.10
N SER A 87 -24.80 4.47 -13.52
CA SER A 87 -24.34 3.12 -13.15
C SER A 87 -24.01 2.99 -11.65
N ILE A 88 -23.48 4.05 -11.02
CA ILE A 88 -23.26 4.09 -9.56
C ILE A 88 -24.59 4.12 -8.81
N GLU A 89 -25.55 4.93 -9.26
CA GLU A 89 -26.88 5.02 -8.66
C GLU A 89 -27.63 3.69 -8.73
N TYR A 90 -27.62 3.04 -9.89
CA TYR A 90 -28.20 1.71 -10.05
C TYR A 90 -27.51 0.68 -9.15
N ALA A 91 -26.17 0.67 -9.07
CA ALA A 91 -25.45 -0.26 -8.20
C ALA A 91 -25.78 -0.07 -6.71
N LYS A 92 -25.86 1.19 -6.26
CA LYS A 92 -26.22 1.60 -4.90
C LYS A 92 -27.64 1.19 -4.49
N GLU A 93 -28.57 1.14 -5.44
CA GLU A 93 -29.95 0.69 -5.25
C GLU A 93 -30.09 -0.84 -5.34
N ALA A 94 -29.49 -1.46 -6.36
CA ALA A 94 -29.58 -2.89 -6.59
C ALA A 94 -28.87 -3.72 -5.51
N ARG A 95 -27.75 -3.22 -4.96
CA ARG A 95 -26.97 -3.82 -3.87
C ARG A 95 -26.75 -5.34 -4.05
N ASN A 96 -27.29 -6.15 -3.14
CA ASN A 96 -27.16 -7.60 -3.13
C ASN A 96 -27.70 -8.27 -4.41
N ASN A 97 -28.61 -7.62 -5.15
CA ASN A 97 -29.11 -8.15 -6.43
C ASN A 97 -28.01 -8.19 -7.51
N LEU A 98 -26.89 -7.47 -7.32
CA LEU A 98 -25.71 -7.55 -8.18
C LEU A 98 -24.74 -8.69 -7.84
N ARG A 99 -24.90 -9.39 -6.71
CA ARG A 99 -24.00 -10.52 -6.34
C ARG A 99 -23.80 -11.55 -7.46
N PRO A 100 -24.83 -11.98 -8.23
CA PRO A 100 -24.64 -12.95 -9.33
C PRO A 100 -23.71 -12.47 -10.46
N VAL A 101 -23.49 -11.16 -10.56
CA VAL A 101 -22.64 -10.53 -11.60
C VAL A 101 -21.45 -9.78 -11.01
N HIS A 102 -21.21 -9.90 -9.69
CA HIS A 102 -20.19 -9.14 -8.97
C HIS A 102 -18.78 -9.37 -9.52
N LYS A 103 -18.37 -10.64 -9.69
CA LYS A 103 -17.08 -11.02 -10.33
C LYS A 103 -16.86 -10.28 -11.66
N ALA A 104 -17.86 -10.36 -12.52
CA ALA A 104 -17.82 -9.77 -13.84
C ALA A 104 -17.76 -8.24 -13.78
N LEU A 105 -18.59 -7.61 -12.93
CA LEU A 105 -18.53 -6.16 -12.71
C LEU A 105 -17.17 -5.69 -12.17
N LEU A 106 -16.57 -6.43 -11.24
CA LEU A 106 -15.24 -6.12 -10.69
C LEU A 106 -14.17 -6.17 -11.80
N SER A 107 -14.15 -7.25 -12.58
CA SER A 107 -13.28 -7.42 -13.75
C SER A 107 -13.47 -6.29 -14.77
N ASN A 108 -14.70 -5.85 -15.02
CA ASN A 108 -14.98 -4.73 -15.90
C ASN A 108 -14.44 -3.39 -15.35
N VAL A 109 -14.49 -3.17 -14.03
CA VAL A 109 -13.90 -1.97 -13.40
C VAL A 109 -12.36 -2.01 -13.46
N GLN A 110 -11.76 -3.20 -13.35
CA GLN A 110 -10.33 -3.42 -13.60
C GLN A 110 -9.97 -3.09 -15.05
N GLU A 111 -10.70 -3.65 -16.03
CA GLU A 111 -10.54 -3.37 -17.46
C GLU A 111 -10.66 -1.87 -17.80
N LEU A 112 -11.55 -1.15 -17.11
CA LEU A 112 -11.66 0.31 -17.24
C LEU A 112 -10.43 1.02 -16.67
N GLY A 113 -9.89 0.57 -15.55
CA GLY A 113 -8.71 1.14 -14.88
C GLY A 113 -7.37 0.87 -15.56
N GLU A 114 -7.26 -0.15 -16.40
CA GLU A 114 -6.06 -0.47 -17.19
C GLU A 114 -5.88 0.41 -18.44
N ARG A 115 -6.85 1.27 -18.76
CA ARG A 115 -6.80 2.10 -19.97
C ARG A 115 -5.90 3.33 -19.82
N HIS A 116 -5.19 3.66 -20.90
CA HIS A 116 -4.27 4.79 -20.99
C HIS A 116 -4.95 6.17 -20.91
N ASP A 117 -6.25 6.27 -21.24
CA ASP A 117 -7.01 7.52 -21.26
C ASP A 117 -7.68 7.90 -19.92
N VAL A 118 -7.51 7.09 -18.87
CA VAL A 118 -8.12 7.35 -17.55
C VAL A 118 -7.46 8.57 -16.89
N THR A 119 -8.24 9.62 -16.66
CA THR A 119 -7.77 10.83 -15.96
C THR A 119 -8.77 11.27 -14.88
N GLY A 120 -8.32 12.17 -14.00
CA GLY A 120 -9.22 12.83 -13.03
C GLY A 120 -10.20 13.79 -13.71
N THR A 121 -9.79 14.39 -14.83
CA THR A 121 -10.53 15.45 -15.53
C THR A 121 -11.64 14.94 -16.47
N ASN A 122 -11.52 13.71 -16.99
CA ASN A 122 -12.57 13.09 -17.80
C ASN A 122 -13.58 12.25 -16.99
N GLY A 123 -13.48 12.28 -15.66
CA GLY A 123 -14.39 11.59 -14.74
C GLY A 123 -14.18 10.08 -14.61
N LEU A 124 -13.40 9.43 -15.49
CA LEU A 124 -13.20 7.98 -15.47
C LEU A 124 -12.53 7.51 -14.16
N ALA A 125 -11.50 8.22 -13.67
CA ALA A 125 -10.83 7.86 -12.42
C ALA A 125 -11.75 7.97 -11.19
N ILE A 126 -12.60 9.00 -11.15
CA ILE A 126 -13.61 9.19 -10.09
C ILE A 126 -14.63 8.06 -10.13
N HIS A 127 -15.06 7.68 -11.33
CA HIS A 127 -16.01 6.60 -11.53
C HIS A 127 -15.46 5.24 -11.07
N ILE A 128 -14.22 4.89 -11.45
CA ILE A 128 -13.54 3.65 -11.02
C ILE A 128 -13.54 3.54 -9.49
N ILE A 129 -13.13 4.60 -8.79
CA ILE A 129 -13.08 4.63 -7.31
C ILE A 129 -14.49 4.45 -6.70
N ARG A 130 -15.50 5.14 -7.25
CA ARG A 130 -16.88 5.03 -6.76
C ARG A 130 -17.49 3.65 -7.02
N MET A 131 -17.28 3.07 -8.20
CA MET A 131 -17.82 1.75 -8.53
C MET A 131 -17.14 0.68 -7.69
N TYR A 132 -15.81 0.74 -7.51
CA TYR A 132 -15.12 -0.19 -6.59
C TYR A 132 -15.71 -0.15 -5.19
N LYS A 133 -15.95 1.04 -4.63
CA LYS A 133 -16.58 1.16 -3.30
C LYS A 133 -17.97 0.50 -3.27
N GLN A 134 -18.80 0.66 -4.30
CA GLN A 134 -20.10 0.01 -4.37
C GLN A 134 -20.01 -1.52 -4.55
N LEU A 135 -18.97 -2.03 -5.19
CA LEU A 135 -18.72 -3.48 -5.32
C LEU A 135 -18.11 -4.07 -4.04
N ASP A 136 -17.30 -3.32 -3.30
CA ASP A 136 -16.75 -3.69 -1.99
C ASP A 136 -17.87 -3.80 -0.93
N ASP A 137 -18.77 -2.81 -0.88
CA ASP A 137 -19.96 -2.78 -0.01
C ASP A 137 -20.88 -4.03 -0.17
N ILE A 138 -20.77 -4.77 -1.29
CA ILE A 138 -21.60 -5.96 -1.61
C ILE A 138 -20.77 -7.23 -1.84
N TRP A 139 -19.48 -7.21 -1.55
CA TRP A 139 -18.58 -8.33 -1.80
C TRP A 139 -19.11 -9.61 -1.13
N PRO A 140 -19.17 -10.77 -1.83
CA PRO A 140 -19.65 -12.01 -1.23
C PRO A 140 -18.86 -12.37 0.03
N PRO A 141 -19.50 -12.58 1.20
CA PRO A 141 -18.82 -13.02 2.42
C PRO A 141 -17.87 -14.19 2.12
N ALA A 142 -16.63 -14.15 2.61
CA ALA A 142 -15.59 -15.13 2.25
C ALA A 142 -16.01 -16.59 2.47
N ARG A 143 -16.95 -16.86 3.40
CA ARG A 143 -17.55 -18.18 3.60
C ARG A 143 -18.32 -18.71 2.37
N GLU A 144 -18.91 -17.85 1.55
CA GLU A 144 -19.65 -18.23 0.34
C GLU A 144 -18.73 -18.83 -0.75
N ALA A 145 -17.40 -18.63 -0.67
CA ALA A 145 -16.41 -19.28 -1.55
C ALA A 145 -16.16 -20.76 -1.22
N TRP A 146 -16.54 -21.22 -0.03
CA TRP A 146 -16.32 -22.60 0.43
C TRP A 146 -17.50 -23.50 0.07
N VAL A 147 -17.26 -24.80 -0.12
CA VAL A 147 -18.35 -25.77 -0.20
C VAL A 147 -19.06 -25.89 1.16
N ASP A 148 -20.30 -26.35 1.19
CA ASP A 148 -21.12 -26.38 2.42
C ASP A 148 -20.46 -27.19 3.55
N SER A 149 -19.79 -28.30 3.21
CA SER A 149 -19.01 -29.13 4.15
C SER A 149 -17.80 -28.41 4.76
N GLY A 150 -17.33 -27.32 4.13
CA GLY A 150 -16.22 -26.52 4.62
C GLY A 150 -14.83 -27.13 4.47
N LEU A 151 -14.74 -28.33 3.88
CA LEU A 151 -13.47 -29.01 3.66
C LEU A 151 -12.64 -28.30 2.59
N ASP A 152 -13.30 -27.89 1.49
CA ASP A 152 -12.67 -27.34 0.30
C ASP A 152 -13.34 -26.03 -0.20
N LEU A 153 -12.71 -25.38 -1.17
CA LEU A 153 -13.27 -24.25 -1.92
C LEU A 153 -14.15 -24.75 -3.08
N LYS A 154 -15.02 -23.87 -3.59
CA LYS A 154 -15.83 -24.15 -4.78
C LYS A 154 -14.95 -24.15 -6.04
N PRO A 155 -15.23 -25.03 -7.03
CA PRO A 155 -14.51 -25.02 -8.31
C PRO A 155 -14.67 -23.69 -9.06
N ASP A 156 -13.57 -23.18 -9.60
CA ASP A 156 -13.54 -22.00 -10.46
C ASP A 156 -12.48 -22.17 -11.57
N ALA A 157 -12.92 -22.09 -12.83
CA ALA A 157 -12.06 -22.35 -13.99
C ALA A 157 -11.01 -21.25 -14.24
N GLU A 158 -11.20 -20.04 -13.72
CA GLU A 158 -10.18 -18.99 -13.77
C GLU A 158 -9.05 -19.31 -12.78
N PHE A 159 -9.41 -19.75 -11.57
CA PHE A 159 -8.44 -20.26 -10.59
C PHE A 159 -7.63 -21.44 -11.14
N ASP A 160 -8.26 -22.38 -11.84
CA ASP A 160 -7.56 -23.54 -12.45
C ASP A 160 -6.44 -23.08 -13.40
N ASN A 161 -6.74 -22.14 -14.31
CA ASN A 161 -5.73 -21.55 -15.22
C ASN A 161 -4.62 -20.80 -14.45
N ILE A 162 -4.99 -20.02 -13.42
CA ILE A 162 -4.03 -19.28 -12.57
C ILE A 162 -3.10 -20.23 -11.81
N TYR A 163 -3.63 -21.37 -11.34
CA TYR A 163 -2.86 -22.40 -10.64
C TYR A 163 -1.91 -23.14 -11.59
N GLU A 164 -2.33 -23.43 -12.82
CA GLU A 164 -1.43 -23.94 -13.86
C GLU A 164 -0.30 -22.96 -14.16
N ASP A 165 -0.60 -21.68 -14.41
CA ASP A 165 0.40 -20.61 -14.60
C ASP A 165 1.38 -20.53 -13.42
N PHE A 166 0.87 -20.62 -12.18
CA PHE A 166 1.70 -20.60 -10.97
C PHE A 166 2.63 -21.82 -10.90
N CYS A 167 2.12 -22.99 -11.30
CA CYS A 167 2.91 -24.20 -11.41
C CYS A 167 3.94 -24.11 -12.55
N LEU A 168 3.72 -23.34 -13.62
CA LEU A 168 4.70 -23.17 -14.69
C LEU A 168 5.90 -22.28 -14.29
N LEU A 169 5.77 -21.43 -13.25
CA LEU A 169 6.82 -20.50 -12.83
C LEU A 169 8.19 -21.14 -12.60
N TYR A 170 8.28 -22.38 -12.09
CA TYR A 170 9.59 -23.01 -11.82
C TYR A 170 10.43 -23.21 -13.09
N ARG A 171 9.79 -23.20 -14.28
CA ARG A 171 10.42 -23.35 -15.60
C ARG A 171 11.08 -22.07 -16.09
N GLU A 172 10.78 -20.92 -15.48
CA GLU A 172 11.47 -19.66 -15.79
C GLU A 172 12.94 -19.78 -15.39
N GLN A 173 13.85 -19.59 -16.35
CA GLN A 173 15.28 -19.53 -16.06
C GLN A 173 15.60 -18.23 -15.31
N ARG A 174 16.39 -18.33 -14.25
CA ARG A 174 16.79 -17.20 -13.41
C ARG A 174 18.31 -17.09 -13.43
N HIS A 175 18.84 -15.97 -13.92
CA HIS A 175 20.28 -15.75 -14.09
C HIS A 175 20.79 -14.52 -13.33
N SER A 176 19.89 -13.58 -12.99
CA SER A 176 20.18 -12.31 -12.34
C SER A 176 19.33 -12.08 -11.09
N GLN A 177 19.73 -11.17 -10.19
CA GLN A 177 18.90 -10.77 -9.05
C GLN A 177 17.50 -10.31 -9.50
N GLY A 178 17.42 -9.59 -10.63
CA GLY A 178 16.16 -9.12 -11.21
C GLY A 178 15.21 -10.27 -11.61
N ASP A 179 15.73 -11.40 -12.09
CA ASP A 179 14.90 -12.58 -12.41
C ASP A 179 14.35 -13.24 -11.14
N HIS A 180 15.15 -13.29 -10.08
CA HIS A 180 14.73 -13.84 -8.79
C HIS A 180 13.65 -12.98 -8.12
N GLU A 181 13.84 -11.65 -8.14
CA GLU A 181 12.84 -10.67 -7.71
C GLU A 181 11.55 -10.75 -8.55
N ARG A 182 11.68 -10.89 -9.88
CA ARG A 182 10.55 -11.05 -10.80
C ARG A 182 9.76 -12.34 -10.52
N TYR A 183 10.44 -13.46 -10.29
CA TYR A 183 9.81 -14.75 -9.97
C TYR A 183 8.98 -14.68 -8.68
N ALA A 184 9.52 -14.08 -7.61
CA ALA A 184 8.78 -13.85 -6.37
C ALA A 184 7.59 -12.88 -6.56
N ARG A 185 7.78 -11.80 -7.36
CA ARG A 185 6.68 -10.88 -7.72
C ARG A 185 5.58 -11.59 -8.49
N GLN A 186 5.92 -12.41 -9.48
CA GLN A 186 4.95 -13.13 -10.31
C GLN A 186 4.18 -14.19 -9.50
N SER A 187 4.85 -14.87 -8.57
CA SER A 187 4.23 -15.73 -7.55
C SER A 187 3.14 -14.98 -6.77
N SER A 188 3.46 -13.78 -6.26
CA SER A 188 2.52 -12.94 -5.53
C SER A 188 1.37 -12.44 -6.39
N ARG A 189 1.63 -11.98 -7.61
CA ARG A 189 0.59 -11.53 -8.55
C ARG A 189 -0.40 -12.63 -8.91
N LEU A 190 0.07 -13.87 -9.11
CA LEU A 190 -0.79 -15.01 -9.38
C LEU A 190 -1.58 -15.43 -8.13
N LEU A 191 -0.99 -15.33 -6.93
CA LEU A 191 -1.71 -15.57 -5.68
C LEU A 191 -2.81 -14.51 -5.40
N VAL A 192 -2.56 -13.23 -5.70
CA VAL A 192 -3.60 -12.18 -5.66
C VAL A 192 -4.74 -12.53 -6.61
N LYS A 193 -4.43 -12.79 -7.88
CA LYS A 193 -5.43 -13.22 -8.89
C LYS A 193 -6.21 -14.47 -8.46
N ALA A 194 -5.57 -15.42 -7.80
CA ALA A 194 -6.23 -16.62 -7.29
C ALA A 194 -7.27 -16.30 -6.21
N LEU A 195 -6.97 -15.37 -5.29
CA LEU A 195 -7.95 -14.91 -4.31
C LEU A 195 -9.09 -14.14 -4.98
N GLU A 196 -8.80 -13.26 -5.95
CA GLU A 196 -9.82 -12.56 -6.73
C GLU A 196 -10.75 -13.53 -7.47
N ALA A 197 -10.18 -14.54 -8.16
CA ALA A 197 -10.93 -15.57 -8.86
C ALA A 197 -11.87 -16.35 -7.93
N LEU A 198 -11.43 -16.60 -6.69
CA LEU A 198 -12.17 -17.31 -5.65
C LEU A 198 -13.07 -16.40 -4.78
N HIS A 199 -13.14 -15.09 -5.05
CA HIS A 199 -13.79 -14.07 -4.21
C HIS A 199 -13.30 -14.00 -2.75
N LEU A 200 -12.06 -14.40 -2.49
CA LEU A 200 -11.44 -14.38 -1.17
C LEU A 200 -10.75 -13.02 -0.90
N PRO A 201 -10.68 -12.58 0.38
CA PRO A 201 -10.15 -11.25 0.70
C PRO A 201 -8.62 -11.18 0.55
N GLU A 202 -8.16 -10.38 -0.40
CA GLU A 202 -6.73 -10.11 -0.68
C GLU A 202 -5.96 -9.55 0.53
N SER A 203 -6.63 -8.81 1.42
CA SER A 203 -6.04 -8.17 2.62
C SER A 203 -5.32 -9.12 3.59
N GLN A 204 -5.49 -10.43 3.41
CA GLN A 204 -4.80 -11.45 4.21
C GLN A 204 -3.39 -11.79 3.68
N LEU A 205 -3.01 -11.30 2.50
CA LEU A 205 -1.71 -11.51 1.85
C LEU A 205 -0.61 -10.54 2.30
N ASP A 206 -0.94 -9.46 3.00
CA ASP A 206 0.04 -8.41 3.33
C ASP A 206 1.19 -8.97 4.17
N LEU A 207 2.39 -8.92 3.58
CA LEU A 207 3.66 -9.23 4.23
C LEU A 207 4.26 -7.94 4.77
N ASP A 208 4.21 -7.77 6.09
CA ASP A 208 4.78 -6.62 6.79
C ASP A 208 6.24 -6.86 7.22
N ASP A 209 6.85 -5.83 7.81
CA ASP A 209 8.22 -5.88 8.36
C ASP A 209 8.37 -6.89 9.51
N SER A 210 7.28 -7.47 10.02
CA SER A 210 7.30 -8.52 11.04
C SER A 210 7.45 -9.94 10.44
N PHE A 211 7.23 -10.11 9.13
CA PHE A 211 7.31 -11.41 8.46
C PHE A 211 8.66 -12.12 8.66
N PHE A 212 9.77 -11.38 8.65
CA PHE A 212 11.11 -11.95 8.84
C PHE A 212 11.49 -12.18 10.31
N LYS A 213 10.83 -11.54 11.27
CA LYS A 213 11.16 -11.63 12.70
C LYS A 213 10.80 -13.01 13.26
N ASN A 214 11.69 -13.61 14.05
CA ASN A 214 11.53 -15.00 14.51
C ASN A 214 10.27 -15.18 15.38
N GLU A 215 9.81 -14.15 16.07
CA GLU A 215 8.67 -14.16 17.00
C GLU A 215 7.30 -14.12 16.29
N THR A 216 7.26 -13.66 15.04
CA THR A 216 6.02 -13.43 14.26
C THR A 216 5.99 -14.15 12.91
N ARG A 217 7.13 -14.58 12.37
CA ARG A 217 7.23 -15.37 11.14
C ARG A 217 6.27 -16.55 11.17
N PRO A 218 5.37 -16.71 10.17
CA PRO A 218 4.44 -17.83 10.11
C PRO A 218 5.17 -19.18 10.21
N THR A 219 4.62 -20.11 10.99
CA THR A 219 5.26 -21.41 11.23
C THR A 219 5.29 -22.27 9.99
N TYR A 220 4.34 -22.11 9.07
CA TYR A 220 4.30 -22.85 7.80
C TYR A 220 5.43 -22.50 6.81
N VAL A 221 6.27 -21.52 7.15
CA VAL A 221 7.51 -21.19 6.44
C VAL A 221 8.71 -21.92 7.07
N SER A 222 8.67 -22.22 8.37
CA SER A 222 9.80 -22.79 9.14
C SER A 222 9.68 -24.28 9.43
N PHE A 223 8.46 -24.80 9.59
CA PHE A 223 8.21 -26.15 10.10
C PHE A 223 7.70 -27.09 8.99
N PRO A 224 7.98 -28.41 9.07
CA PRO A 224 7.49 -29.38 8.10
C PRO A 224 5.96 -29.42 7.99
N CYS A 225 5.43 -29.66 6.78
CA CYS A 225 3.98 -29.63 6.52
C CYS A 225 3.14 -30.60 7.37
N ASN A 226 3.76 -31.66 7.89
CA ASN A 226 3.13 -32.68 8.72
C ASN A 226 3.16 -32.37 10.23
N SER A 227 3.76 -31.24 10.63
CA SER A 227 3.92 -30.84 12.03
C SER A 227 2.66 -30.12 12.57
N LYS A 228 2.47 -30.15 13.90
CA LYS A 228 1.38 -29.40 14.54
C LYS A 228 1.63 -27.91 14.47
N GLU A 229 2.90 -27.54 14.53
CA GLU A 229 3.46 -26.20 14.47
C GLU A 229 3.09 -25.54 13.13
N PHE A 230 3.31 -26.24 12.00
CA PHE A 230 2.88 -25.80 10.67
C PHE A 230 1.35 -25.58 10.58
N LEU A 231 0.55 -26.49 11.13
CA LEU A 231 -0.92 -26.42 11.07
C LEU A 231 -1.50 -25.32 11.97
N TYR A 232 -1.12 -25.31 13.24
CA TYR A 232 -1.77 -24.53 14.30
C TYR A 232 -0.98 -23.28 14.75
N GLY A 233 0.31 -23.20 14.45
CA GLY A 233 1.19 -22.13 14.92
C GLY A 233 1.81 -22.39 16.29
N ILE A 234 2.58 -21.42 16.78
CA ILE A 234 3.18 -21.41 18.12
C ILE A 234 3.16 -19.98 18.67
N GLY A 235 2.44 -19.74 19.77
CA GLY A 235 2.40 -18.43 20.42
C GLY A 235 1.87 -17.32 19.51
N LYS A 236 2.75 -16.41 19.08
CA LYS A 236 2.42 -15.34 18.12
C LYS A 236 2.62 -15.71 16.66
N ARG A 237 3.26 -16.85 16.37
CA ARG A 237 3.59 -17.29 15.01
C ARG A 237 2.40 -18.06 14.40
N PRO A 238 1.74 -17.56 13.34
CA PRO A 238 0.54 -18.19 12.78
C PRO A 238 0.86 -19.45 11.97
N GLY A 239 0.07 -20.51 12.17
CA GLY A 239 0.03 -21.71 11.31
C GLY A 239 -0.97 -21.60 10.16
N ILE A 240 -0.94 -22.52 9.20
CA ILE A 240 -1.72 -22.40 7.96
C ILE A 240 -3.24 -22.45 8.20
N LEU A 241 -3.73 -23.10 9.26
CA LEU A 241 -5.16 -23.09 9.60
C LEU A 241 -5.65 -21.70 10.05
N SER A 242 -4.76 -20.82 10.53
CA SER A 242 -5.11 -19.42 10.77
C SER A 242 -5.32 -18.65 9.46
N VAL A 243 -4.67 -19.03 8.37
CA VAL A 243 -4.94 -18.51 7.02
C VAL A 243 -6.32 -19.00 6.57
N LYS A 244 -6.61 -20.31 6.68
CA LYS A 244 -7.93 -20.88 6.36
C LYS A 244 -9.06 -20.13 7.09
N ALA A 245 -8.93 -19.92 8.40
CA ALA A 245 -9.92 -19.20 9.20
C ALA A 245 -10.14 -17.74 8.74
N ARG A 246 -9.05 -17.00 8.46
CA ARG A 246 -9.13 -15.60 7.99
C ARG A 246 -9.72 -15.48 6.57
N LEU A 247 -9.61 -16.53 5.75
CA LEU A 247 -10.26 -16.65 4.46
C LEU A 247 -11.71 -17.20 4.55
N GLY A 248 -12.32 -17.17 5.73
CA GLY A 248 -13.72 -17.59 5.95
C GLY A 248 -13.96 -19.11 5.95
N GLY A 249 -12.89 -19.90 5.88
CA GLY A 249 -12.97 -21.36 5.91
C GLY A 249 -13.33 -21.85 7.31
N PRO A 250 -14.37 -22.69 7.47
CA PRO A 250 -14.71 -23.24 8.77
C PRO A 250 -13.59 -24.15 9.28
N LEU A 251 -13.48 -24.15 10.61
CA LEU A 251 -12.66 -25.08 11.36
C LEU A 251 -13.56 -25.97 12.19
N THR A 252 -13.13 -27.21 12.44
CA THR A 252 -13.79 -28.06 13.44
C THR A 252 -13.57 -27.50 14.85
N ALA A 253 -14.40 -27.91 15.82
CA ALA A 253 -14.23 -27.51 17.21
C ALA A 253 -12.82 -27.86 17.75
N ASP A 254 -12.30 -29.02 17.37
CA ASP A 254 -10.95 -29.48 17.74
C ASP A 254 -9.85 -28.61 17.12
N GLN A 255 -10.00 -28.21 15.86
CA GLN A 255 -9.07 -27.30 15.18
C GLN A 255 -9.07 -25.91 15.82
N GLN A 256 -10.25 -25.36 16.12
CA GLN A 256 -10.42 -24.08 16.79
C GLN A 256 -9.79 -24.11 18.20
N SER A 257 -10.08 -25.15 18.99
CA SER A 257 -9.49 -25.36 20.31
C SER A 257 -7.96 -25.50 20.26
N SER A 258 -7.44 -26.19 19.23
CA SER A 258 -5.99 -26.35 19.01
C SER A 258 -5.30 -25.04 18.64
N LEU A 259 -5.90 -24.22 17.77
CA LEU A 259 -5.39 -22.86 17.46
C LEU A 259 -5.35 -21.98 18.70
N GLU A 260 -6.43 -21.96 19.48
CA GLU A 260 -6.47 -21.19 20.72
C GLU A 260 -5.44 -21.67 21.74
N SER A 261 -5.22 -22.97 21.84
CA SER A 261 -4.21 -23.55 22.74
C SER A 261 -2.79 -23.18 22.32
N ALA A 262 -2.48 -23.27 21.02
CA ALA A 262 -1.21 -22.85 20.44
C ALA A 262 -0.93 -21.36 20.69
N ALA A 263 -1.93 -20.49 20.56
CA ALA A 263 -1.82 -19.07 20.90
C ALA A 263 -1.62 -18.84 22.42
N LYS A 264 -2.34 -19.58 23.28
CA LYS A 264 -2.28 -19.46 24.75
C LYS A 264 -0.92 -19.89 25.33
N MET A 265 -0.13 -20.72 24.63
CA MET A 265 1.25 -21.06 25.06
C MET A 265 2.18 -19.84 25.17
N SER A 266 1.82 -18.68 24.60
CA SER A 266 2.54 -17.41 24.80
C SER A 266 2.48 -16.86 26.24
N ASN A 267 1.56 -17.31 27.10
CA ASN A 267 1.25 -16.58 28.36
C ASN A 267 2.17 -16.89 29.55
N GLN A 268 2.99 -17.95 29.52
CA GLN A 268 3.88 -18.30 30.65
C GLN A 268 5.17 -17.47 30.77
N LYS A 269 5.45 -16.57 29.82
CA LYS A 269 6.47 -15.51 29.93
C LYS A 269 5.90 -14.14 29.57
N SER A 270 4.72 -13.80 30.10
CA SER A 270 4.15 -12.46 29.93
C SER A 270 4.75 -11.47 30.95
N LEU A 271 5.62 -10.58 30.44
CA LEU A 271 5.97 -9.31 31.10
C LEU A 271 4.69 -8.56 31.54
N PRO A 272 4.74 -7.77 32.63
CA PRO A 272 3.54 -7.12 33.16
C PRO A 272 2.87 -6.25 32.10
N LYS A 273 1.56 -6.41 31.98
CA LYS A 273 0.71 -5.60 31.11
C LYS A 273 0.89 -4.12 31.46
N HIS A 274 1.47 -3.33 30.55
CA HIS A 274 1.40 -1.88 30.66
C HIS A 274 -0.09 -1.46 30.64
N PRO A 275 -0.54 -0.63 31.60
CA PRO A 275 -1.89 -0.11 31.59
C PRO A 275 -2.06 0.95 30.50
N ARG A 276 -3.34 1.16 30.17
CA ARG A 276 -3.91 2.07 29.17
C ARG A 276 -3.26 3.47 29.10
N ASN A 277 -3.27 4.00 27.88
CA ASN A 277 -3.22 5.41 27.47
C ASN A 277 -2.02 6.23 27.99
N PRO A 278 -1.05 6.61 27.14
CA PRO A 278 -0.01 7.55 27.54
C PRO A 278 -0.62 8.91 27.90
N GLY A 279 -0.22 9.41 29.07
CA GLY A 279 -0.59 10.73 29.55
C GLY A 279 -0.01 11.84 28.68
N VAL A 280 -0.90 12.72 28.25
CA VAL A 280 -0.72 14.11 27.82
C VAL A 280 0.62 14.76 28.24
N GLY A 281 1.35 15.29 27.25
CA GLY A 281 2.40 16.31 27.44
C GLY A 281 3.84 15.81 27.62
N LYS A 282 4.17 15.30 28.81
CA LYS A 282 5.57 15.21 29.27
C LYS A 282 6.39 14.05 28.67
N ASP A 283 5.74 13.07 28.06
CA ASP A 283 6.38 11.90 27.44
C ASP A 283 6.29 11.87 25.91
N TYR A 284 6.11 13.03 25.25
CA TYR A 284 6.19 13.10 23.77
C TYR A 284 7.62 12.81 23.30
N LYS A 285 7.83 11.53 22.96
CA LYS A 285 9.08 10.95 22.47
C LYS A 285 8.78 10.24 21.15
N MET A 286 9.79 10.21 20.29
CA MET A 286 9.70 9.71 18.92
C MET A 286 11.04 9.08 18.57
N ASP A 287 11.01 7.97 17.83
CA ASP A 287 12.19 7.34 17.29
C ASP A 287 12.19 7.31 15.76
N GLN A 288 13.19 6.65 15.18
CA GLN A 288 13.34 6.54 13.73
C GLN A 288 12.19 5.76 13.07
N SER A 289 11.57 4.78 13.75
CA SER A 289 10.43 4.02 13.23
C SER A 289 9.19 4.90 13.11
N ASN A 290 8.94 5.75 14.11
CA ASN A 290 7.85 6.74 14.04
C ASN A 290 8.07 7.77 12.92
N ALA A 291 9.33 8.17 12.68
CA ALA A 291 9.67 9.10 11.59
C ALA A 291 9.47 8.48 10.20
N ILE A 292 9.73 7.17 10.06
CA ILE A 292 9.44 6.39 8.86
C ILE A 292 7.92 6.24 8.69
N ALA A 293 7.16 6.04 9.78
CA ALA A 293 5.70 5.98 9.73
C ALA A 293 5.09 7.31 9.27
N ASP A 294 5.54 8.47 9.80
CA ASP A 294 5.12 9.80 9.32
C ASP A 294 5.38 10.01 7.81
N PHE A 295 6.51 9.48 7.33
CA PHE A 295 6.92 9.58 5.94
C PHE A 295 6.06 8.69 5.03
N GLN A 296 5.79 7.46 5.45
CA GLN A 296 4.84 6.56 4.79
C GLN A 296 3.41 7.14 4.79
N ASP A 297 3.00 7.78 5.88
CA ASP A 297 1.71 8.47 5.99
C ASP A 297 1.59 9.65 5.02
N ALA A 298 2.68 10.39 4.79
CA ALA A 298 2.73 11.44 3.79
C ALA A 298 2.71 10.88 2.35
N LEU A 299 3.44 9.79 2.08
CA LEU A 299 3.45 9.17 0.74
C LEU A 299 2.13 8.46 0.39
N HIS A 300 1.42 7.91 1.38
CA HIS A 300 0.10 7.34 1.19
C HIS A 300 -0.87 8.33 0.52
N ASP A 301 -0.84 9.61 0.88
CA ASP A 301 -1.72 10.63 0.30
C ASP A 301 -1.48 10.85 -1.22
N SER A 302 -0.26 10.57 -1.72
CA SER A 302 0.05 10.52 -3.16
C SER A 302 -0.26 9.15 -3.80
N GLU A 303 0.03 8.05 -3.09
CA GLU A 303 -0.09 6.68 -3.62
C GLU A 303 -1.54 6.17 -3.66
N ALA A 304 -2.43 6.67 -2.80
CA ALA A 304 -3.84 6.27 -2.68
C ALA A 304 -4.71 6.55 -3.92
N LEU A 305 -4.12 7.17 -4.96
CA LEU A 305 -4.71 7.55 -6.24
C LEU A 305 -4.29 6.63 -7.39
N ASN A 306 -3.41 5.65 -7.16
CA ASN A 306 -3.01 4.68 -8.18
C ASN A 306 -4.07 3.55 -8.31
N PRO A 307 -4.71 3.35 -9.50
CA PRO A 307 -5.76 2.34 -9.67
C PRO A 307 -5.30 0.89 -9.36
N GLY A 308 -4.02 0.59 -9.59
CA GLY A 308 -3.41 -0.72 -9.30
C GLY A 308 -2.90 -0.91 -7.87
N HIS A 309 -3.07 0.07 -6.98
CA HIS A 309 -2.64 -0.01 -5.58
C HIS A 309 -3.86 0.12 -4.65
N ARG A 310 -4.66 -0.95 -4.58
CA ARG A 310 -5.73 -1.05 -3.57
C ARG A 310 -5.10 -1.04 -2.17
N HIS A 311 -5.67 -0.21 -1.29
CA HIS A 311 -5.42 -0.20 0.16
C HIS A 311 -3.96 -0.42 0.62
N ILE A 312 -3.05 0.51 0.30
CA ILE A 312 -1.88 0.69 1.16
C ILE A 312 -2.42 1.05 2.55
N ALA A 313 -2.27 0.17 3.53
CA ALA A 313 -2.72 0.44 4.89
C ALA A 313 -1.99 1.68 5.42
N ARG A 314 -2.76 2.65 5.91
CA ARG A 314 -2.23 3.84 6.58
C ARG A 314 -1.45 3.37 7.83
N PRO A 315 -0.21 3.83 8.08
CA PRO A 315 0.54 3.45 9.27
C PRO A 315 -0.31 3.65 10.54
N GLY A 316 -0.28 2.67 11.44
CA GLY A 316 -1.31 2.49 12.46
C GLY A 316 -0.86 3.01 13.83
N ALA A 317 -0.48 2.08 14.70
CA ALA A 317 -0.04 2.38 16.06
C ALA A 317 1.33 3.10 16.11
N GLU A 318 2.05 3.14 14.98
CA GLU A 318 3.36 3.75 14.82
C GLU A 318 3.28 5.29 14.71
N LEU A 319 2.10 5.84 14.36
CA LEU A 319 1.86 7.29 14.28
C LEU A 319 1.51 7.88 15.66
N ILE A 320 2.44 8.63 16.24
CA ILE A 320 2.23 9.28 17.55
C ILE A 320 1.23 10.45 17.46
N THR A 321 1.21 11.16 16.33
CA THR A 321 0.28 12.28 16.06
C THR A 321 -0.32 12.15 14.65
N PRO A 322 -1.28 11.24 14.42
CA PRO A 322 -1.86 11.03 13.10
C PRO A 322 -2.64 12.25 12.62
N THR A 323 -2.36 12.70 11.40
CA THR A 323 -3.16 13.76 10.73
C THR A 323 -4.53 13.24 10.32
N TRP A 324 -5.53 14.13 10.25
CA TRP A 324 -6.85 13.75 9.77
C TRP A 324 -6.78 13.21 8.35
N GLY A 325 -7.55 12.16 8.06
CA GLY A 325 -7.55 11.52 6.74
C GLY A 325 -8.09 12.47 5.67
N ILE A 326 -7.40 12.58 4.55
CA ILE A 326 -7.90 13.36 3.40
C ILE A 326 -8.75 12.43 2.54
N ARG A 327 -9.99 12.84 2.23
CA ARG A 327 -10.88 12.09 1.33
C ARG A 327 -10.24 11.93 -0.05
N LYS A 328 -10.25 10.70 -0.60
CA LYS A 328 -9.60 10.38 -1.89
C LYS A 328 -10.14 11.25 -3.03
N GLU A 329 -11.43 11.56 -2.99
CA GLU A 329 -12.14 12.43 -3.91
C GLU A 329 -11.52 13.85 -3.98
N ILE A 330 -11.00 14.36 -2.86
CA ILE A 330 -10.31 15.65 -2.79
C ILE A 330 -8.88 15.53 -3.35
N LEU A 331 -8.22 14.38 -3.19
CA LEU A 331 -6.84 14.15 -3.63
C LEU A 331 -6.71 13.96 -5.16
N ILE A 332 -7.71 13.39 -5.84
CA ILE A 332 -7.71 13.13 -7.30
C ILE A 332 -7.22 14.35 -8.15
N PRO A 333 -7.77 15.57 -8.02
CA PRO A 333 -7.34 16.74 -8.80
C PRO A 333 -5.99 17.35 -8.38
N TYR A 334 -5.24 16.68 -7.49
CA TYR A 334 -3.89 17.06 -7.06
C TYR A 334 -2.86 15.97 -7.42
N ARG A 335 -3.29 14.84 -8.01
CA ARG A 335 -2.47 13.63 -8.19
C ARG A 335 -1.08 13.94 -8.75
N GLN A 336 -1.03 14.58 -9.92
CA GLN A 336 0.21 14.87 -10.64
C GLN A 336 1.11 15.82 -9.85
N GLU A 337 0.54 16.80 -9.14
CA GLU A 337 1.32 17.73 -8.33
C GLU A 337 1.84 17.10 -7.02
N LEU A 338 1.09 16.18 -6.42
CA LEU A 338 1.53 15.41 -5.24
C LEU A 338 2.67 14.46 -5.63
N GLU A 339 2.50 13.70 -6.72
CA GLU A 339 3.53 12.85 -7.33
C GLU A 339 4.79 13.67 -7.65
N ALA A 340 4.66 14.83 -8.32
CA ALA A 340 5.78 15.71 -8.64
C ALA A 340 6.46 16.34 -7.41
N ILE A 341 5.72 16.64 -6.33
CA ILE A 341 6.31 17.11 -5.07
C ILE A 341 7.12 15.99 -4.41
N ALA A 342 6.57 14.78 -4.36
CA ALA A 342 7.26 13.61 -3.81
C ALA A 342 8.52 13.29 -4.62
N GLU A 343 8.44 13.25 -5.96
CA GLU A 343 9.58 13.07 -6.85
C GLU A 343 10.66 14.14 -6.70
N ARG A 344 10.29 15.43 -6.58
CA ARG A 344 11.28 16.48 -6.37
C ARG A 344 12.01 16.26 -5.04
N ILE A 345 11.28 16.02 -3.95
CA ILE A 345 11.88 15.77 -2.63
C ILE A 345 12.75 14.50 -2.68
N TYR A 346 12.35 13.49 -3.46
CA TYR A 346 13.13 12.28 -3.70
C TYR A 346 14.46 12.56 -4.41
N LYS A 347 14.40 13.31 -5.51
CA LYS A 347 15.55 13.66 -6.36
C LYS A 347 16.52 14.63 -5.64
N GLU A 348 15.98 15.59 -4.88
CA GLU A 348 16.72 16.65 -4.20
C GLU A 348 17.36 16.19 -2.88
N PHE A 349 16.59 15.52 -2.01
CA PHE A 349 17.02 15.10 -0.68
C PHE A 349 17.32 13.61 -0.57
N LYS A 350 17.38 12.87 -1.69
CA LYS A 350 17.73 11.44 -1.77
C LYS A 350 16.93 10.60 -0.76
N MET A 351 15.60 10.65 -0.91
CA MET A 351 14.64 10.16 0.07
C MET A 351 14.98 8.77 0.63
N PRO A 352 14.92 8.59 1.97
CA PRO A 352 15.52 7.44 2.63
C PRO A 352 14.63 6.19 2.59
N VAL A 353 14.58 5.55 1.42
CA VAL A 353 14.13 4.13 1.30
C VAL A 353 15.31 3.16 1.55
N ASP A 354 16.55 3.69 1.54
CA ASP A 354 17.80 2.94 1.65
C ASP A 354 18.62 3.47 2.85
N GLN A 355 18.85 2.62 3.86
CA GLN A 355 19.66 3.00 5.03
C GLN A 355 21.12 3.32 4.71
N ALA A 356 21.64 2.93 3.53
CA ALA A 356 22.98 3.32 3.11
C ALA A 356 23.09 4.81 2.74
N GLN A 357 21.96 5.48 2.45
CA GLN A 357 21.90 6.90 2.09
C GLN A 357 21.68 7.81 3.31
N LEU A 358 21.24 7.25 4.45
CA LEU A 358 21.09 7.99 5.69
C LEU A 358 22.43 8.54 6.21
N PRO A 359 22.45 9.71 6.87
CA PRO A 359 23.66 10.26 7.45
C PRO A 359 24.19 9.33 8.56
N LYS A 360 25.46 8.92 8.44
CA LYS A 360 26.09 7.95 9.36
C LYS A 360 26.90 8.63 10.46
N SER A 361 27.49 9.79 10.16
CA SER A 361 28.25 10.62 11.11
C SER A 361 27.53 11.93 11.47
N PRO A 362 27.92 12.64 12.55
CA PRO A 362 27.37 13.96 12.89
C PRO A 362 27.50 14.99 11.77
N ASP A 363 28.63 15.06 11.07
CA ASP A 363 28.84 16.03 9.99
C ASP A 363 27.95 15.74 8.77
N GLN A 364 27.79 14.46 8.43
CA GLN A 364 26.82 14.04 7.42
C GLN A 364 25.39 14.40 7.84
N ARG A 365 25.05 14.27 9.13
CA ARG A 365 23.72 14.64 9.65
C ARG A 365 23.46 16.13 9.50
N VAL A 366 24.43 16.99 9.82
CA VAL A 366 24.30 18.45 9.65
C VAL A 366 24.12 18.80 8.17
N ASN A 367 25.00 18.28 7.29
CA ASN A 367 24.95 18.54 5.86
C ASN A 367 23.66 18.02 5.19
N TRP A 368 23.06 16.95 5.72
CA TRP A 368 21.77 16.41 5.26
C TRP A 368 20.59 17.25 5.71
N ILE A 369 20.58 17.66 6.99
CA ILE A 369 19.44 18.34 7.60
C ILE A 369 19.34 19.81 7.20
N GLN A 370 20.48 20.50 7.01
CA GLN A 370 20.49 21.94 6.72
C GLN A 370 19.66 22.35 5.49
N PRO A 371 19.83 21.76 4.28
CA PRO A 371 19.04 22.18 3.12
C PRO A 371 17.54 21.85 3.28
N ILE A 372 17.21 20.76 4.00
CA ILE A 372 15.81 20.43 4.34
C ILE A 372 15.23 21.48 5.30
N ALA A 373 16.02 21.95 6.27
CA ALA A 373 15.59 22.98 7.23
C ALA A 373 15.29 24.33 6.55
N GLU A 374 16.12 24.71 5.58
CA GLU A 374 15.91 25.88 4.74
C GLU A 374 14.62 25.74 3.90
N GLU A 375 14.40 24.57 3.29
CA GLU A 375 13.22 24.35 2.46
C GLU A 375 11.92 24.21 3.27
N ILE A 376 11.98 23.70 4.51
CA ILE A 376 10.89 23.78 5.49
C ILE A 376 10.57 25.23 5.83
N LYS A 377 11.59 26.07 6.08
CA LYS A 377 11.40 27.50 6.36
C LYS A 377 10.74 28.23 5.19
N ASN A 378 11.16 27.96 3.96
CA ASN A 378 10.56 28.48 2.73
C ASN A 378 9.09 28.04 2.60
N THR A 379 8.81 26.75 2.85
CA THR A 379 7.46 26.18 2.74
C THR A 379 6.52 26.74 3.83
N ARG A 380 7.00 26.90 5.07
CA ARG A 380 6.28 27.61 6.14
C ARG A 380 5.94 29.05 5.74
N ALA A 381 6.88 29.78 5.13
CA ALA A 381 6.64 31.15 4.68
C ALA A 381 5.59 31.20 3.56
N SER A 382 5.63 30.25 2.62
CA SER A 382 4.62 30.11 1.56
C SER A 382 3.22 29.85 2.14
N ILE A 383 3.07 28.90 3.07
CA ILE A 383 1.77 28.62 3.72
C ILE A 383 1.26 29.86 4.46
N ASN A 384 2.09 30.48 5.30
CA ASN A 384 1.72 31.68 6.06
C ASN A 384 1.37 32.88 5.17
N HIS A 385 1.99 32.99 3.99
CA HIS A 385 1.61 33.98 2.99
C HIS A 385 0.23 33.66 2.40
N HIS A 386 0.00 32.43 1.95
CA HIS A 386 -1.29 32.00 1.38
C HIS A 386 -2.46 32.05 2.38
N MET A 387 -2.22 31.84 3.67
CA MET A 387 -3.25 31.96 4.73
C MET A 387 -3.65 33.41 5.04
N LYS A 388 -2.86 34.42 4.67
CA LYS A 388 -3.08 35.83 5.04
C LYS A 388 -3.84 36.67 4.02
N TYR A 389 -4.05 36.18 2.79
CA TYR A 389 -4.58 36.98 1.68
C TYR A 389 -5.68 36.25 0.89
N ASP A 390 -6.83 36.91 0.70
CA ASP A 390 -8.12 36.42 0.19
C ASP A 390 -8.17 35.14 -0.66
N ASN A 391 -9.12 34.28 -0.30
CA ASN A 391 -9.27 32.90 -0.76
C ASN A 391 -9.77 32.80 -2.22
N THR A 392 -8.88 32.44 -3.14
CA THR A 392 -9.25 31.95 -4.48
C THR A 392 -8.99 30.44 -4.57
N SER A 393 -9.70 29.74 -5.45
CA SER A 393 -9.56 28.28 -5.61
C SER A 393 -8.12 27.85 -5.91
N ASN A 394 -7.42 28.60 -6.77
CA ASN A 394 -6.00 28.36 -7.06
C ASN A 394 -5.11 28.54 -5.81
N LYS A 395 -5.35 29.56 -4.97
CA LYS A 395 -4.63 29.73 -3.70
C LYS A 395 -4.93 28.60 -2.72
N ALA A 396 -6.18 28.15 -2.61
CA ALA A 396 -6.56 27.01 -1.77
C ALA A 396 -5.87 25.71 -2.23
N LYS A 397 -5.73 25.52 -3.55
CA LYS A 397 -4.95 24.42 -4.13
C LYS A 397 -3.45 24.55 -3.78
N SER A 398 -2.84 25.71 -4.00
CA SER A 398 -1.43 25.97 -3.63
C SER A 398 -1.17 25.79 -2.14
N LEU A 399 -2.09 26.21 -1.28
CA LEU A 399 -2.02 26.09 0.18
C LEU A 399 -1.98 24.63 0.63
N ARG A 400 -2.85 23.77 0.09
CA ARG A 400 -2.85 22.32 0.36
C ARG A 400 -1.60 21.62 -0.17
N LEU A 401 -1.14 21.97 -1.37
CA LEU A 401 0.10 21.43 -1.94
C LEU A 401 1.33 21.81 -1.09
N ALA A 402 1.38 23.06 -0.59
CA ALA A 402 2.43 23.49 0.33
C ALA A 402 2.34 22.78 1.69
N ALA A 403 1.14 22.53 2.22
CA ALA A 403 0.93 21.76 3.44
C ALA A 403 1.39 20.29 3.31
N TYR A 404 1.08 19.64 2.19
CA TYR A 404 1.57 18.30 1.86
C TYR A 404 3.11 18.28 1.77
N LYS A 405 3.71 19.23 1.03
CA LYS A 405 5.15 19.40 0.92
C LYS A 405 5.81 19.57 2.30
N LEU A 406 5.22 20.38 3.19
CA LEU A 406 5.73 20.61 4.54
C LEU A 406 5.74 19.31 5.38
N LYS A 407 4.64 18.55 5.34
CA LYS A 407 4.51 17.24 6.03
C LYS A 407 5.61 16.28 5.59
N LEU A 408 5.81 16.14 4.27
CA LEU A 408 6.82 15.25 3.70
C LEU A 408 8.26 15.70 4.02
N LEU A 409 8.58 16.98 3.87
CA LEU A 409 9.90 17.53 4.23
C LEU A 409 10.22 17.34 5.71
N ARG A 410 9.25 17.59 6.61
CA ARG A 410 9.44 17.40 8.05
C ARG A 410 9.65 15.94 8.40
N ALA A 411 8.95 15.01 7.76
CA ALA A 411 9.20 13.58 7.97
C ALA A 411 10.65 13.19 7.57
N VAL A 412 11.12 13.61 6.39
CA VAL A 412 12.51 13.37 5.95
C VAL A 412 13.53 14.02 6.89
N PHE A 413 13.27 15.23 7.39
CA PHE A 413 14.09 15.91 8.41
C PHE A 413 14.23 15.06 9.67
N MET A 414 13.13 14.51 10.20
CA MET A 414 13.15 13.71 11.43
C MET A 414 13.89 12.39 11.23
N ILE A 415 13.72 11.73 10.08
CA ILE A 415 14.50 10.53 9.75
C ILE A 415 16.00 10.84 9.75
N GLY A 416 16.42 11.94 9.10
CA GLY A 416 17.81 12.40 9.13
C GLY A 416 18.32 12.68 10.55
N LEU A 417 17.51 13.31 11.40
CA LEU A 417 17.86 13.63 12.79
C LEU A 417 18.09 12.39 13.66
N PHE A 418 17.25 11.36 13.52
CA PHE A 418 17.38 10.11 14.27
C PHE A 418 18.46 9.16 13.73
N SER A 419 18.97 9.41 12.52
CA SER A 419 19.97 8.57 11.86
C SER A 419 21.41 8.88 12.31
N GLY A 420 22.28 7.86 12.27
CA GLY A 420 23.73 7.98 12.47
C GLY A 420 24.21 7.88 13.92
N ILE A 421 25.51 7.66 14.10
CA ILE A 421 26.18 7.43 15.38
C ILE A 421 27.29 8.48 15.58
N PRO A 422 27.41 9.12 16.76
CA PRO A 422 26.47 9.11 17.88
C PRO A 422 25.13 9.77 17.54
N ARG A 423 24.04 9.36 18.23
CA ARG A 423 22.68 9.91 18.05
C ARG A 423 22.65 11.42 18.26
N ALA A 424 21.64 12.10 17.71
CA ALA A 424 21.44 13.53 17.95
C ALA A 424 21.24 13.82 19.45
N LEU A 425 21.80 14.95 19.91
CA LEU A 425 21.71 15.36 21.32
C LEU A 425 20.24 15.60 21.73
N PRO A 426 19.83 15.23 22.96
CA PRO A 426 18.44 15.36 23.40
C PRO A 426 17.79 16.74 23.20
N PRO A 427 18.48 17.89 23.43
CA PRO A 427 17.90 19.21 23.18
C PRO A 427 17.56 19.45 21.70
N ASN A 428 18.37 18.94 20.77
CA ASN A 428 18.11 19.05 19.33
C ASN A 428 16.88 18.23 18.93
N VAL A 429 16.69 17.06 19.57
CA VAL A 429 15.51 16.22 19.38
C VAL A 429 14.25 16.90 19.94
N GLN A 430 14.28 17.44 21.16
CA GLN A 430 13.15 18.16 21.74
C GLN A 430 12.75 19.39 20.92
N ASN A 431 13.72 20.21 20.48
CA ASN A 431 13.45 21.37 19.64
C ASN A 431 12.84 20.97 18.28
N ALA A 432 13.34 19.90 17.67
CA ALA A 432 12.77 19.36 16.43
C ALA A 432 11.36 18.81 16.61
N LEU A 433 11.07 18.17 17.76
CA LEU A 433 9.74 17.67 18.09
C LEU A 433 8.72 18.79 18.30
N GLY A 434 9.08 19.86 19.03
CA GLY A 434 8.25 21.06 19.12
C GLY A 434 8.00 21.70 17.75
N ALA A 435 9.04 21.83 16.93
CA ALA A 435 8.92 22.33 15.56
C ALA A 435 8.09 21.41 14.64
N ARG A 436 8.06 20.09 14.88
CA ARG A 436 7.20 19.14 14.15
C ARG A 436 5.73 19.34 14.53
N LEU A 437 5.41 19.57 15.81
CA LEU A 437 4.04 19.88 16.23
C LEU A 437 3.53 21.17 15.54
N ASP A 438 4.38 22.21 15.46
CA ASP A 438 4.05 23.43 14.70
C ASP A 438 3.74 23.16 13.22
N ASP A 439 4.48 22.26 12.57
CA ASP A 439 4.23 21.91 11.15
C ASP A 439 2.96 21.08 10.98
N TRP A 440 2.63 20.22 11.93
CA TRP A 440 1.39 19.43 11.93
C TRP A 440 0.16 20.31 12.18
N ILE A 441 0.24 21.26 13.12
CA ILE A 441 -0.78 22.29 13.35
C ILE A 441 -0.99 23.12 12.08
N LEU A 442 0.10 23.62 11.48
CA LEU A 442 0.07 24.44 10.27
C LEU A 442 -0.48 23.66 9.05
N HIS A 443 -0.19 22.36 8.97
CA HIS A 443 -0.75 21.46 7.96
C HIS A 443 -2.28 21.35 8.09
N GLU A 444 -2.79 21.04 9.28
CA GLU A 444 -4.24 20.92 9.51
C GLU A 444 -4.96 22.26 9.28
N GLN A 445 -4.37 23.39 9.72
CA GLN A 445 -4.91 24.73 9.47
C GLN A 445 -5.01 25.06 7.97
N ALA A 446 -4.01 24.68 7.19
CA ALA A 446 -4.00 24.87 5.74
C ALA A 446 -5.10 24.04 5.04
N TRP A 447 -5.36 22.81 5.51
CA TRP A 447 -6.48 22.01 5.02
C TRP A 447 -7.84 22.59 5.42
N VAL A 448 -8.04 22.94 6.69
CA VAL A 448 -9.28 23.60 7.18
C VAL A 448 -9.59 24.87 6.39
N ALA A 449 -8.58 25.69 6.06
CA ALA A 449 -8.77 26.88 5.24
C ALA A 449 -9.22 26.54 3.81
N GLY A 450 -8.64 25.51 3.19
CA GLY A 450 -9.08 25.01 1.88
C GLY A 450 -10.48 24.40 1.89
N ASP A 451 -10.82 23.66 2.95
CA ASP A 451 -12.12 23.03 3.15
C ASP A 451 -13.22 24.10 3.34
N ARG A 452 -12.96 25.13 4.16
CA ARG A 452 -13.81 26.31 4.32
C ARG A 452 -14.00 27.11 3.03
N HIS A 453 -12.95 27.26 2.20
CA HIS A 453 -13.09 27.91 0.90
C HIS A 453 -14.05 27.16 -0.03
N ILE A 454 -13.96 25.81 -0.07
CA ILE A 454 -14.89 24.96 -0.83
C ILE A 454 -16.33 25.13 -0.30
N MET A 455 -16.55 25.07 1.03
CA MET A 455 -17.87 25.30 1.63
C MET A 455 -18.51 26.63 1.23
N ALA A 456 -17.71 27.69 1.13
CA ALA A 456 -18.23 29.04 0.87
C ALA A 456 -18.54 29.33 -0.61
N HIS A 457 -18.08 28.49 -1.57
CA HIS A 457 -18.15 28.78 -3.01
C HIS A 457 -18.67 27.62 -3.87
N GLY A 458 -18.87 26.43 -3.31
CA GLY A 458 -19.38 25.26 -4.05
C GLY A 458 -20.85 24.99 -3.77
N GLU A 459 -21.65 24.87 -4.83
CA GLU A 459 -22.96 24.19 -4.74
C GLU A 459 -22.72 22.71 -4.44
N MET A 460 -23.11 22.27 -3.25
CA MET A 460 -22.87 20.91 -2.76
C MET A 460 -24.13 20.30 -2.18
N ASP A 461 -24.30 18.99 -2.41
CA ASP A 461 -25.30 18.19 -1.72
C ASP A 461 -25.08 18.24 -0.20
N LYS A 462 -26.19 18.23 0.55
CA LYS A 462 -26.19 18.29 2.01
C LYS A 462 -25.30 17.22 2.63
N LYS A 463 -25.28 16.01 2.08
CA LYS A 463 -24.42 14.93 2.59
C LYS A 463 -22.93 15.27 2.48
N VAL A 464 -22.51 15.87 1.37
CA VAL A 464 -21.11 16.28 1.14
C VAL A 464 -20.73 17.43 2.08
N LEU A 465 -21.67 18.33 2.36
CA LEU A 465 -21.52 19.43 3.32
C LEU A 465 -21.36 18.91 4.76
N ASP A 466 -22.21 17.98 5.19
CA ASP A 466 -22.16 17.37 6.52
C ASP A 466 -20.82 16.61 6.73
N GLU A 467 -20.36 15.84 5.73
CA GLU A 467 -19.04 15.18 5.73
C GLU A 467 -17.88 16.19 5.83
N LEU A 468 -17.95 17.31 5.10
CA LEU A 468 -16.90 18.34 5.09
C LEU A 468 -16.85 19.12 6.41
N GLN A 469 -17.98 19.32 7.08
CA GLN A 469 -18.05 19.87 8.43
C GLN A 469 -17.43 18.92 9.47
N GLN A 470 -17.68 17.62 9.35
CA GLN A 470 -17.07 16.60 10.21
C GLN A 470 -15.54 16.56 10.04
N ASP A 471 -15.04 16.63 8.80
CA ASP A 471 -13.61 16.74 8.51
C ASP A 471 -12.98 17.96 9.19
N ILE A 472 -13.58 19.15 9.03
CA ILE A 472 -13.09 20.38 9.66
C ILE A 472 -13.06 20.25 11.19
N ALA A 473 -14.12 19.76 11.81
CA ALA A 473 -14.18 19.58 13.27
C ALA A 473 -13.10 18.61 13.79
N GLY A 474 -12.83 17.53 13.05
CA GLY A 474 -11.76 16.58 13.35
C GLY A 474 -10.36 17.21 13.28
N ARG A 475 -10.09 18.01 12.25
CA ARG A 475 -8.84 18.77 12.11
C ARG A 475 -8.67 19.83 13.20
N GLU A 476 -9.72 20.54 13.58
CA GLU A 476 -9.68 21.54 14.65
C GLU A 476 -9.43 20.91 16.03
N ALA A 477 -9.95 19.70 16.28
CA ALA A 477 -9.61 18.93 17.48
C ALA A 477 -8.12 18.51 17.52
N ASN A 478 -7.54 18.11 16.37
CA ASN A 478 -6.09 17.84 16.25
C ASN A 478 -5.26 19.11 16.55
N ILE A 479 -5.63 20.25 15.97
CA ILE A 479 -4.95 21.54 16.20
C ILE A 479 -4.93 21.91 17.69
N ALA A 480 -6.08 21.83 18.37
CA ALA A 480 -6.18 22.14 19.79
C ALA A 480 -5.30 21.20 20.64
N ARG A 481 -5.41 19.88 20.42
CA ARG A 481 -4.64 18.86 21.14
C ARG A 481 -3.12 19.03 20.98
N TRP A 482 -2.63 19.33 19.79
CA TRP A 482 -1.18 19.49 19.55
C TRP A 482 -0.65 20.83 20.04
N THR A 483 -1.49 21.87 20.10
CA THR A 483 -1.15 23.14 20.76
C THR A 483 -0.94 22.89 22.26
N GLU A 484 -1.89 22.22 22.92
CA GLU A 484 -1.76 21.84 24.34
C GLU A 484 -0.50 21.00 24.62
N MET A 485 -0.23 19.99 23.78
CA MET A 485 1.00 19.19 23.88
C MET A 485 2.27 20.05 23.77
N LYS A 486 2.29 21.04 22.87
CA LYS A 486 3.43 21.94 22.68
C LYS A 486 3.65 22.83 23.91
N ASP A 487 2.59 23.45 24.43
CA ASP A 487 2.67 24.35 25.59
C ASP A 487 3.21 23.61 26.83
N GLN A 488 2.82 22.33 26.98
CA GLN A 488 3.32 21.42 28.02
C GLN A 488 4.79 21.02 27.82
N MET A 489 5.32 21.00 26.59
CA MET A 489 6.74 20.79 26.31
C MET A 489 7.59 22.04 26.60
N THR A 490 7.05 23.24 26.36
CA THR A 490 7.77 24.50 26.57
C THR A 490 7.77 24.97 28.03
N GLY A 491 6.94 24.37 28.89
CA GLY A 491 7.03 24.52 30.35
C GLY A 491 6.21 25.66 30.96
N ASP A 492 5.42 26.39 30.16
CA ASP A 492 4.50 27.42 30.64
C ASP A 492 3.21 26.81 31.20
N SER A 493 3.34 26.05 32.29
CA SER A 493 2.21 25.60 33.10
C SER A 493 2.58 25.40 34.58
N VAL A 494 1.83 26.12 35.40
CA VAL A 494 1.95 26.32 36.85
C VAL A 494 2.30 25.06 37.68
N THR A 495 3.20 25.29 38.62
CA THR A 495 3.64 24.46 39.75
C THR A 495 2.62 23.51 40.38
N SER A 496 3.03 22.26 40.61
CA SER A 496 2.88 21.56 41.90
C SER A 496 3.87 20.39 42.03
N GLN A 497 4.58 20.32 43.17
CA GLN A 497 5.62 19.32 43.47
C GLN A 497 5.07 18.07 44.17
N ARG A 498 5.72 16.92 44.02
CA ARG A 498 6.02 15.99 45.13
C ARG A 498 7.12 14.96 44.82
N VAL A 499 7.73 14.46 45.89
CA VAL A 499 8.99 13.69 46.06
C VAL A 499 8.74 12.69 47.21
N ASP A 500 9.34 11.50 47.35
CA ASP A 500 10.53 10.87 46.73
C ASP A 500 10.17 9.51 46.06
N GLY A 501 11.00 8.46 45.85
CA GLY A 501 12.39 8.14 46.23
C GLY A 501 12.80 6.71 45.79
N SER A 502 14.05 6.32 46.03
CA SER A 502 14.72 5.12 45.48
C SER A 502 14.60 3.83 46.31
N HIS A 503 14.69 2.65 45.67
CA HIS A 503 15.72 1.65 46.03
C HIS A 503 15.92 0.52 44.99
N ASP A 504 17.00 -0.23 45.18
CA ASP A 504 17.63 -1.23 44.30
C ASP A 504 17.72 -2.59 45.03
N SER A 505 17.63 -3.71 44.29
CA SER A 505 18.33 -4.99 44.54
C SER A 505 17.82 -6.08 43.59
N GLY A 506 18.72 -6.77 42.88
CA GLY A 506 18.40 -7.96 42.06
C GLY A 506 18.60 -9.29 42.80
N ILE A 507 18.34 -10.42 42.10
CA ILE A 507 18.84 -11.79 42.39
C ILE A 507 18.63 -12.68 41.14
N ASP A 508 19.59 -13.57 40.86
CA ASP A 508 19.57 -14.57 39.78
C ASP A 508 18.67 -15.79 40.07
N VAL A 509 18.03 -16.38 39.04
CA VAL A 509 17.68 -17.81 39.02
C VAL A 509 17.77 -18.44 37.62
N VAL A 510 18.84 -19.22 37.43
CA VAL A 510 18.99 -20.51 36.73
C VAL A 510 17.90 -20.99 35.74
N SER A 511 18.33 -21.30 34.50
CA SER A 511 17.58 -22.00 33.44
C SER A 511 17.49 -23.53 33.62
N PRO A 512 16.39 -24.15 33.18
CA PRO A 512 16.46 -25.51 32.59
C PRO A 512 15.47 -25.74 31.41
N PRO A 513 15.59 -26.85 30.67
CA PRO A 513 16.75 -27.32 29.90
C PRO A 513 16.47 -27.24 28.38
N GLU A 514 17.50 -27.43 27.54
CA GLU A 514 17.36 -27.44 26.08
C GLU A 514 16.56 -28.66 25.58
N VAL A 515 15.56 -28.40 24.74
CA VAL A 515 14.95 -29.38 23.82
C VAL A 515 15.64 -29.17 22.46
N PRO A 516 15.98 -30.22 21.69
CA PRO A 516 16.78 -30.04 20.48
C PRO A 516 16.10 -29.11 19.48
N GLU A 517 16.74 -27.98 19.16
CA GLU A 517 16.22 -27.03 18.18
C GLU A 517 16.40 -27.58 16.76
N ASP A 518 15.28 -27.67 16.04
CA ASP A 518 15.27 -27.82 14.58
C ASP A 518 15.72 -26.47 13.98
N THR A 519 16.95 -26.42 13.48
CA THR A 519 17.69 -25.17 13.25
C THR A 519 17.23 -24.39 12.02
N ASP A 520 16.05 -23.76 12.08
CA ASP A 520 15.71 -22.62 11.22
C ASP A 520 16.57 -21.42 11.68
N PRO A 521 17.40 -20.79 10.81
CA PRO A 521 18.39 -19.82 11.25
C PRO A 521 17.74 -18.60 11.91
N VAL A 522 18.18 -18.30 13.15
CA VAL A 522 17.85 -17.06 13.86
C VAL A 522 18.44 -15.89 13.05
N LEU A 523 17.56 -15.16 12.37
CA LEU A 523 17.98 -14.00 11.57
C LEU A 523 18.37 -12.84 12.48
N ASP A 524 19.51 -12.21 12.20
CA ASP A 524 19.93 -10.97 12.84
C ASP A 524 19.20 -9.74 12.26
N ASP A 525 19.26 -8.62 12.98
CA ASP A 525 18.58 -7.37 12.61
C ASP A 525 19.03 -6.80 11.25
N ASP A 526 20.30 -7.00 10.88
CA ASP A 526 20.87 -6.51 9.63
C ASP A 526 20.37 -7.33 8.42
N THR A 527 20.19 -8.64 8.60
CA THR A 527 19.59 -9.58 7.67
C THR A 527 18.09 -9.33 7.53
N ILE A 528 17.37 -9.17 8.65
CA ILE A 528 15.94 -8.81 8.67
C ILE A 528 15.70 -7.50 7.93
N ARG A 529 16.52 -6.46 8.19
CA ARG A 529 16.46 -5.18 7.48
C ARG A 529 16.66 -5.36 5.99
N SER A 530 17.71 -6.08 5.57
CA SER A 530 18.05 -6.24 4.15
C SER A 530 16.96 -7.02 3.41
N ALA A 531 16.44 -8.09 4.01
CA ALA A 531 15.31 -8.84 3.50
C ALA A 531 14.03 -8.00 3.38
N THR A 532 13.79 -7.10 4.34
CA THR A 532 12.66 -6.14 4.32
C THR A 532 12.78 -5.13 3.18
N ILE A 533 14.00 -4.64 2.87
CA ILE A 533 14.25 -3.75 1.73
C ILE A 533 13.98 -4.48 0.40
N LEU A 534 14.40 -5.74 0.27
CA LEU A 534 14.10 -6.57 -0.90
C LEU A 534 12.59 -6.82 -1.03
N LEU A 535 11.92 -7.25 0.05
CA LEU A 535 10.47 -7.49 0.07
C LEU A 535 9.69 -6.25 -0.41
N LYS A 536 10.04 -5.06 0.08
CA LYS A 536 9.46 -3.79 -0.37
C LYS A 536 9.78 -3.49 -1.84
N SER A 537 11.01 -3.73 -2.30
CA SER A 537 11.40 -3.58 -3.72
C SER A 537 10.63 -4.53 -4.65
N VAL A 538 10.31 -5.73 -4.18
CA VAL A 538 9.59 -6.75 -4.96
C VAL A 538 8.09 -6.48 -4.99
N LEU A 539 7.47 -6.17 -3.85
CA LEU A 539 6.04 -5.88 -3.75
C LEU A 539 5.66 -4.49 -4.30
N ARG A 540 6.54 -3.49 -4.17
CA ARG A 540 6.32 -2.10 -4.61
C ARG A 540 7.48 -1.62 -5.50
N PRO A 541 7.62 -2.17 -6.73
CA PRO A 541 8.69 -1.76 -7.64
C PRO A 541 8.51 -0.32 -8.09
N THR A 542 9.49 0.54 -7.76
CA THR A 542 9.64 1.83 -8.42
C THR A 542 10.01 1.60 -9.89
N ILE A 543 9.20 2.14 -10.82
CA ILE A 543 9.52 2.12 -12.25
C ILE A 543 10.85 2.87 -12.47
N PRO A 544 11.84 2.28 -13.15
CA PRO A 544 13.06 3.01 -13.51
C PRO A 544 12.75 4.08 -14.56
N ASP A 545 13.22 5.31 -14.32
CA ASP A 545 13.31 6.34 -15.38
C ASP A 545 14.26 5.82 -16.48
N ALA A 546 13.71 5.59 -17.68
CA ALA A 546 14.34 5.25 -18.97
C ALA A 546 14.88 3.81 -19.24
N GLY A 547 14.28 3.18 -20.27
CA GLY A 547 14.93 2.55 -21.44
C GLY A 547 15.85 1.33 -21.28
N ASP A 548 15.44 0.19 -21.89
CA ASP A 548 16.18 -0.98 -22.44
C ASP A 548 17.37 -1.63 -21.69
N TYR A 549 17.88 -1.07 -20.60
CA TYR A 549 18.98 -1.63 -19.80
C TYR A 549 18.45 -2.27 -18.51
N VAL A 550 17.63 -3.31 -18.66
CA VAL A 550 17.08 -4.12 -17.55
C VAL A 550 18.09 -5.19 -17.07
N LEU A 551 19.39 -4.88 -17.11
CA LEU A 551 20.47 -5.74 -16.62
C LEU A 551 21.12 -5.11 -15.39
N ASP A 552 20.53 -5.44 -14.24
CA ASP A 552 21.03 -5.23 -12.88
C ASP A 552 21.74 -3.88 -12.61
N VAL A 553 20.94 -2.82 -12.52
CA VAL A 553 21.38 -1.47 -12.12
C VAL A 553 22.09 -1.47 -10.75
N ARG A 554 21.83 -2.45 -9.87
CA ARG A 554 22.53 -2.55 -8.57
C ARG A 554 23.92 -3.14 -8.74
N GLU A 555 24.07 -4.19 -9.53
CA GLU A 555 25.37 -4.81 -9.84
C GLU A 555 26.24 -3.88 -10.69
N GLU A 556 25.69 -3.17 -11.68
CA GLU A 556 26.47 -2.19 -12.44
C GLU A 556 26.88 -0.98 -11.55
N ARG A 557 26.08 -0.61 -10.54
CA ARG A 557 26.51 0.33 -9.49
C ARG A 557 27.60 -0.25 -8.57
N ARG A 558 27.55 -1.54 -8.19
CA ARG A 558 28.63 -2.21 -7.43
C ARG A 558 29.92 -2.24 -8.23
N ARG A 559 29.86 -2.64 -9.50
CA ARG A 559 30.94 -2.65 -10.48
C ARG A 559 31.57 -1.27 -10.65
N ARG A 560 30.76 -0.24 -10.88
CA ARG A 560 31.21 1.16 -10.98
C ARG A 560 31.91 1.63 -9.70
N ARG A 561 31.31 1.40 -8.52
CA ARG A 561 31.93 1.73 -7.21
C ARG A 561 33.25 0.99 -6.99
N TRP A 562 33.40 -0.24 -7.48
CA TRP A 562 34.66 -0.97 -7.41
C TRP A 562 35.72 -0.36 -8.33
N TYR A 563 35.38 -0.04 -9.59
CA TYR A 563 36.31 0.67 -10.49
C TYR A 563 36.73 2.03 -9.93
N GLU A 564 35.81 2.78 -9.31
CA GLU A 564 36.10 4.03 -8.61
C GLU A 564 37.09 3.82 -7.45
N LYS A 565 36.91 2.76 -6.62
CA LYS A 565 37.85 2.42 -5.55
C LYS A 565 39.20 1.89 -6.06
N VAL A 566 39.24 1.14 -7.16
CA VAL A 566 40.48 0.68 -7.81
C VAL A 566 41.26 1.86 -8.39
N ALA A 567 40.56 2.82 -9.01
CA ALA A 567 41.16 4.05 -9.50
C ALA A 567 41.72 4.89 -8.33
N LEU A 568 40.98 5.02 -7.23
CA LEU A 568 41.45 5.71 -6.03
C LEU A 568 42.70 5.04 -5.44
N ALA A 569 42.68 3.72 -5.25
CA ALA A 569 43.83 2.96 -4.72
C ALA A 569 45.08 3.12 -5.59
N ARG A 570 44.93 3.13 -6.92
CA ARG A 570 46.03 3.41 -7.86
C ARG A 570 46.59 4.83 -7.76
N LEU A 571 45.78 5.81 -7.35
CA LEU A 571 46.20 7.20 -7.16
C LEU A 571 46.84 7.44 -5.78
N THR A 572 46.43 6.70 -4.75
CA THR A 572 46.96 6.82 -3.38
C THR A 572 48.14 5.88 -3.10
N GLY A 573 48.37 4.87 -3.95
CA GLY A 573 49.41 3.85 -3.74
C GLY A 573 48.95 2.66 -2.90
N ASP A 574 47.66 2.60 -2.56
CA ASP A 574 47.07 1.50 -1.79
C ASP A 574 46.87 0.23 -2.62
N SER A 575 46.74 -0.91 -1.93
CA SER A 575 46.36 -2.16 -2.59
C SER A 575 44.95 -2.07 -3.19
N ALA A 576 44.81 -2.49 -4.46
CA ALA A 576 43.51 -2.49 -5.13
C ALA A 576 42.53 -3.43 -4.39
N PRO A 577 41.29 -3.00 -4.11
CA PRO A 577 40.31 -3.86 -3.46
C PRO A 577 40.02 -5.10 -4.33
N GLN A 578 39.94 -6.28 -3.72
CA GLN A 578 39.54 -7.48 -4.45
C GLN A 578 38.12 -7.33 -4.99
N TRP A 579 37.89 -7.80 -6.22
CA TRP A 579 36.54 -7.90 -6.78
C TRP A 579 35.82 -9.08 -6.13
N THR A 580 35.03 -8.80 -5.11
CA THR A 580 34.06 -9.75 -4.56
C THR A 580 32.85 -9.81 -5.49
N CYS A 581 32.98 -10.52 -6.61
CA CYS A 581 31.81 -10.94 -7.38
C CYS A 581 30.95 -11.78 -6.43
N LYS A 582 29.79 -11.27 -6.01
CA LYS A 582 28.85 -12.11 -5.26
C LYS A 582 28.46 -13.24 -6.19
N ARG A 583 28.77 -14.48 -5.81
CA ARG A 583 28.29 -15.66 -6.54
C ARG A 583 26.77 -15.59 -6.43
N VAL A 584 26.08 -15.38 -7.54
CA VAL A 584 24.62 -15.48 -7.61
C VAL A 584 24.27 -16.94 -7.36
N VAL A 585 24.03 -17.26 -6.09
CA VAL A 585 23.36 -18.49 -5.68
C VAL A 585 21.88 -18.28 -5.98
N ASP A 586 21.23 -19.22 -6.66
CA ASP A 586 19.77 -19.17 -6.78
C ASP A 586 19.18 -19.39 -5.37
N PRO A 587 18.57 -18.37 -4.75
CA PRO A 587 18.02 -18.47 -3.41
C PRO A 587 16.88 -19.50 -3.37
N PHE A 588 16.31 -19.89 -4.50
CA PHE A 588 15.24 -20.88 -4.60
C PHE A 588 15.75 -22.32 -4.80
N THR A 589 17.04 -22.59 -4.58
CA THR A 589 17.63 -23.94 -4.70
C THR A 589 16.94 -25.00 -3.83
N ALA A 590 16.42 -24.65 -2.66
CA ALA A 590 15.63 -25.57 -1.82
C ALA A 590 14.22 -25.88 -2.37
N GLY A 591 13.76 -25.18 -3.42
CA GLY A 591 12.44 -25.34 -4.04
C GLY A 591 11.29 -24.74 -3.22
N GLY A 592 11.10 -25.23 -2.00
CA GLY A 592 10.02 -24.85 -1.07
C GLY A 592 10.44 -25.03 0.40
N PRO A 593 9.53 -24.78 1.36
CA PRO A 593 9.78 -24.99 2.79
C PRO A 593 9.98 -26.47 3.12
N PRO A 594 10.40 -26.83 4.35
CA PRO A 594 10.60 -28.23 4.74
C PRO A 594 9.40 -29.13 4.39
N GLN A 595 9.65 -30.22 3.65
CA GLN A 595 8.65 -31.19 3.17
C GLN A 595 7.58 -30.61 2.21
N TRP A 596 7.85 -29.53 1.48
CA TRP A 596 6.91 -28.93 0.51
C TRP A 596 6.44 -29.89 -0.61
N GLU A 597 7.22 -30.93 -0.92
CA GLU A 597 6.87 -31.99 -1.86
C GLU A 597 5.68 -32.82 -1.37
N HIS A 598 5.44 -32.86 -0.05
CA HIS A 598 4.33 -33.55 0.59
C HIS A 598 3.11 -32.64 0.85
N LEU A 599 3.16 -31.36 0.45
CA LEU A 599 1.97 -30.51 0.48
C LEU A 599 0.89 -31.09 -0.43
N PRO A 600 -0.35 -31.28 0.06
CA PRO A 600 -1.44 -31.79 -0.75
C PRO A 600 -1.87 -30.76 -1.81
N ARG A 601 -2.41 -31.24 -2.92
CA ARG A 601 -2.72 -30.46 -4.14
C ARG A 601 -3.89 -31.08 -4.94
N GLN A 602 -4.85 -31.70 -4.25
CA GLN A 602 -5.99 -32.37 -4.88
C GLN A 602 -7.26 -31.50 -4.80
N GLY A 603 -7.49 -30.84 -3.67
CA GLY A 603 -8.57 -29.87 -3.49
C GLY A 603 -8.19 -28.43 -3.87
N TYR A 604 -9.19 -27.59 -4.16
CA TYR A 604 -8.98 -26.18 -4.51
C TYR A 604 -8.31 -25.38 -3.38
N TRP A 605 -8.70 -25.65 -2.11
CA TRP A 605 -8.04 -25.12 -0.92
C TRP A 605 -6.59 -25.60 -0.83
N GLU A 606 -6.30 -26.86 -1.17
CA GLU A 606 -4.96 -27.42 -1.09
C GLU A 606 -4.03 -26.78 -2.14
N CYS A 607 -4.54 -26.57 -3.36
CA CYS A 607 -3.88 -25.81 -4.42
C CYS A 607 -3.62 -24.36 -4.00
N LEU A 608 -4.61 -23.66 -3.41
CA LEU A 608 -4.44 -22.30 -2.90
C LEU A 608 -3.43 -22.26 -1.73
N GLN A 609 -3.51 -23.21 -0.80
CA GLN A 609 -2.56 -23.39 0.30
C GLN A 609 -1.14 -23.59 -0.22
N PHE A 610 -0.96 -24.40 -1.26
CA PHE A 610 0.33 -24.57 -1.94
C PHE A 610 0.83 -23.25 -2.53
N MET A 611 -0.01 -22.52 -3.29
CA MET A 611 0.37 -21.21 -3.84
C MET A 611 0.78 -20.22 -2.75
N TRP A 612 0.04 -20.19 -1.64
CA TRP A 612 0.27 -19.33 -0.49
C TRP A 612 1.62 -19.61 0.17
N ILE A 613 1.86 -20.88 0.53
CA ILE A 613 3.07 -21.33 1.20
C ILE A 613 4.29 -21.10 0.32
N MET A 614 4.23 -21.49 -0.95
CA MET A 614 5.35 -21.31 -1.88
C MET A 614 5.63 -19.82 -2.14
N THR A 615 4.62 -18.96 -2.20
CA THR A 615 4.81 -17.51 -2.32
C THR A 615 5.50 -16.93 -1.10
N HIS A 616 5.04 -17.25 0.11
CA HIS A 616 5.66 -16.79 1.35
C HIS A 616 7.10 -17.31 1.50
N TRP A 617 7.34 -18.57 1.13
CA TRP A 617 8.69 -19.14 1.13
C TRP A 617 9.63 -18.49 0.12
N ARG A 618 9.15 -18.21 -1.12
CA ARG A 618 9.91 -17.43 -2.10
C ARG A 618 10.32 -16.06 -1.52
N PHE A 619 9.40 -15.35 -0.87
CA PHE A 619 9.74 -14.10 -0.17
C PHE A 619 10.73 -14.28 0.99
N TYR A 620 10.62 -15.37 1.76
CA TYR A 620 11.57 -15.71 2.82
C TYR A 620 12.99 -15.95 2.28
N GLN A 621 13.11 -16.65 1.16
CA GLN A 621 14.40 -16.98 0.51
C GLN A 621 15.09 -15.77 -0.12
N LEU A 622 14.35 -14.75 -0.59
CA LEU A 622 14.96 -13.53 -1.15
C LEU A 622 16.01 -12.89 -0.23
N ARG A 623 15.93 -13.09 1.10
CA ARG A 623 16.94 -12.60 2.06
C ARG A 623 18.39 -12.97 1.69
N GLU A 624 18.56 -14.11 1.02
CA GLU A 624 19.88 -14.65 0.64
C GLU A 624 20.55 -13.85 -0.49
N LEU A 625 19.83 -12.96 -1.17
CA LEU A 625 20.38 -12.12 -2.25
C LEU A 625 21.20 -10.91 -1.75
N GLU A 626 21.03 -10.49 -0.50
CA GLU A 626 21.83 -9.39 0.10
C GLU A 626 22.90 -9.88 1.10
N LEU A 627 22.91 -11.17 1.46
CA LEU A 627 24.03 -11.84 2.14
C LEU A 627 25.24 -11.96 1.21
#